data_AF-D9PW16-F1
#
_entry.id   AF-D9PW16-F1
#
_cell.length_a   1.000
_cell.length_b   1.000
_cell.length_c   1.000
_cell.angle_alpha   90.00
_cell.angle_beta   90.00
_cell.angle_gamma   90.00
#
_symmetry.space_group_name_H-M   'P 1'
#
loop_
_entity.id
_entity.type
_entity.pdbx_description
1 polymer ?
#
loop_
_entity_poly.entity_id
_entity_poly.type
_entity_poly.pdbx_seq_one_letter_code
_entity_poly.pdbx_strand_id
1 'polypeptide(L)'
;MSFFSRLGSAVITLFTLIGTAIFGIIRLPARIRSITSDLRKGISEVDVDDVRRRVRERAESIGERIPTQQDEEVQEILEEARNHDIKLPEDDAPIIIKAGHFDSAEKENAVLKLQLTASGFIVLSIIYVFNFISLIVFMPAALILLGLLLYILYRQIRVMYPGDFEAYRDFFLMYVAVGVVIILVSGNSALTMAFPFVFFPALTTLLFAVLAVAVVFLIFRIRYVRDYTFGEVIETGENTSYVRVDYDIRSNVKPDVYIVENGGFDVKVGDTVKLAVEGSVMSMRGNRPVRITGVEGT
;
A
#
# COMPACT_ATOMS: atom_id res chain seq x y z
N MET A 1 -2.99 -35.60 -32.58
CA MET A 1 -2.74 -34.14 -32.69
C MET A 1 -3.91 -33.27 -32.22
N SER A 2 -5.14 -33.77 -32.03
CA SER A 2 -6.31 -32.94 -31.63
C SER A 2 -6.45 -32.64 -30.14
N PHE A 3 -5.84 -33.45 -29.26
CA PHE A 3 -5.90 -33.26 -27.81
C PHE A 3 -5.03 -32.08 -27.35
N PHE A 4 -3.79 -31.99 -27.85
CA PHE A 4 -2.86 -30.89 -27.53
C PHE A 4 -3.33 -29.54 -28.08
N SER A 5 -3.98 -29.50 -29.25
CA SER A 5 -4.54 -28.26 -29.78
C SER A 5 -5.77 -27.79 -28.99
N ARG A 6 -6.61 -28.72 -28.51
CA ARG A 6 -7.73 -28.40 -27.61
C ARG A 6 -7.25 -27.93 -26.23
N LEU A 7 -6.26 -28.61 -25.65
CA LEU A 7 -5.64 -28.21 -24.38
C LEU A 7 -4.98 -26.83 -24.51
N GLY A 8 -4.21 -26.60 -25.58
CA GLY A 8 -3.60 -25.30 -25.87
C GLY A 8 -4.64 -24.19 -26.03
N SER A 9 -5.73 -24.47 -26.76
CA SER A 9 -6.84 -23.49 -26.88
C SER A 9 -7.50 -23.21 -25.54
N ALA A 10 -7.75 -24.22 -24.70
CA ALA A 10 -8.38 -24.05 -23.40
C ALA A 10 -7.48 -23.25 -22.44
N VAL A 11 -6.16 -23.50 -22.47
CA VAL A 11 -5.17 -22.73 -21.70
C VAL A 11 -5.12 -21.29 -22.18
N ILE A 12 -5.08 -21.04 -23.49
CA ILE A 12 -5.08 -19.69 -24.04
C ILE A 12 -6.38 -18.95 -23.70
N THR A 13 -7.55 -19.59 -23.85
CA THR A 13 -8.83 -19.00 -23.48
C THR A 13 -8.90 -18.71 -21.98
N LEU A 14 -8.37 -19.59 -21.14
CA LEU A 14 -8.27 -19.37 -19.69
C LEU A 14 -7.36 -18.18 -19.34
N PHE A 15 -6.16 -18.09 -19.92
CA PHE A 15 -5.27 -16.94 -19.74
C PHE A 15 -5.87 -15.66 -20.30
N THR A 16 -6.65 -15.74 -21.38
CA THR A 16 -7.37 -14.59 -21.94
C THR A 16 -8.51 -14.17 -21.04
N LEU A 17 -9.23 -15.12 -20.42
CA LEU A 17 -10.32 -14.84 -19.49
C LEU A 17 -9.80 -14.28 -18.16
N ILE A 18 -8.71 -14.83 -17.63
CA ILE A 18 -7.99 -14.31 -16.46
C ILE A 18 -7.40 -12.94 -16.79
N GLY A 19 -6.76 -12.79 -17.96
CA GLY A 19 -6.27 -11.51 -18.44
C GLY A 19 -7.38 -10.48 -18.54
N THR A 20 -8.56 -10.85 -19.05
CA THR A 20 -9.74 -9.98 -19.17
C THR A 20 -10.35 -9.66 -17.80
N ALA A 21 -10.40 -10.61 -16.88
CA ALA A 21 -10.85 -10.42 -15.51
C ALA A 21 -9.89 -9.50 -14.73
N ILE A 22 -8.58 -9.72 -14.88
CA ILE A 22 -7.52 -8.86 -14.35
C ILE A 22 -7.66 -7.45 -14.96
N PHE A 23 -7.78 -7.30 -16.28
CA PHE A 23 -7.98 -6.00 -16.93
C PHE A 23 -9.31 -5.31 -16.53
N GLY A 24 -10.37 -6.08 -16.31
CA GLY A 24 -11.65 -5.59 -15.82
C GLY A 24 -11.57 -5.06 -14.40
N ILE A 25 -10.91 -5.82 -13.51
CA ILE A 25 -10.64 -5.47 -12.12
C ILE A 25 -9.65 -4.30 -12.01
N ILE A 26 -8.69 -4.19 -12.94
CA ILE A 26 -7.73 -3.08 -13.04
C ILE A 26 -8.41 -1.74 -13.40
N ARG A 27 -9.55 -1.76 -14.12
CA ARG A 27 -10.32 -0.53 -14.45
C ARG A 27 -11.35 -0.15 -13.38
N LEU A 28 -11.57 -0.98 -12.35
CA LEU A 28 -12.52 -0.67 -11.28
C LEU A 28 -12.18 0.63 -10.52
N PRO A 29 -10.92 0.90 -10.12
CA PRO A 29 -10.60 2.12 -9.36
C PRO A 29 -10.90 3.41 -10.13
N ALA A 30 -10.70 3.41 -11.45
CA ALA A 30 -11.01 4.54 -12.32
C ALA A 30 -12.53 4.75 -12.50
N ARG A 31 -13.30 3.65 -12.64
CA ARG A 31 -14.77 3.71 -12.72
C ARG A 31 -15.42 4.08 -11.39
N ILE A 32 -14.86 3.62 -10.26
CA ILE A 32 -15.35 4.02 -8.94
C ILE A 32 -15.10 5.52 -8.76
N ARG A 33 -13.90 6.04 -9.08
CA ARG A 33 -13.63 7.49 -9.01
C ARG A 33 -14.56 8.34 -9.88
N SER A 34 -14.92 7.91 -11.09
CA SER A 34 -15.87 8.65 -11.92
C SER A 34 -17.29 8.65 -11.32
N ILE A 35 -17.71 7.52 -10.73
CA ILE A 35 -19.00 7.42 -10.04
C ILE A 35 -19.00 8.30 -8.76
N THR A 36 -17.89 8.33 -8.00
CA THR A 36 -17.76 9.19 -6.81
C THR A 36 -17.71 10.68 -7.18
N SER A 37 -17.09 11.06 -8.30
CA SER A 37 -17.09 12.46 -8.76
C SER A 37 -18.44 12.92 -9.29
N ASP A 38 -19.19 12.03 -9.94
CA ASP A 38 -20.56 12.33 -10.40
C ASP A 38 -21.55 12.40 -9.23
N LEU A 39 -21.40 11.54 -8.21
CA LEU A 39 -22.14 11.65 -6.95
C LEU A 39 -21.80 12.94 -6.18
N ARG A 40 -20.53 13.35 -6.16
CA ARG A 40 -20.10 14.60 -5.50
C ARG A 40 -20.69 15.84 -6.17
N LYS A 41 -20.92 15.82 -7.49
CA LYS A 41 -21.66 16.87 -8.22
C LYS A 41 -23.16 16.86 -7.92
N GLY A 42 -23.76 15.70 -7.66
CA GLY A 42 -25.15 15.61 -7.21
C GLY A 42 -25.36 16.05 -5.76
N ILE A 43 -24.35 15.91 -4.90
CA ILE A 43 -24.40 16.28 -3.47
C ILE A 43 -24.17 17.78 -3.26
N SER A 44 -23.49 18.50 -4.18
CA SER A 44 -23.38 19.97 -4.11
C SER A 44 -24.71 20.72 -4.33
N GLU A 45 -25.78 20.01 -4.68
CA GLU A 45 -27.14 20.55 -4.80
C GLU A 45 -27.98 20.34 -3.54
N VAL A 46 -27.46 19.60 -2.56
CA VAL A 46 -28.10 19.40 -1.25
C VAL A 46 -27.43 20.30 -0.23
N ASP A 47 -28.23 21.18 0.40
CA ASP A 47 -27.78 22.14 1.41
C ASP A 47 -27.24 21.42 2.65
N VAL A 48 -25.92 21.25 2.68
CA VAL A 48 -25.15 20.54 3.73
C VAL A 48 -25.31 21.25 5.09
N ASP A 49 -25.61 22.54 5.10
CA ASP A 49 -25.81 23.31 6.32
C ASP A 49 -27.14 22.96 7.02
N ASP A 50 -28.20 22.65 6.28
CA ASP A 50 -29.49 22.22 6.85
C ASP A 50 -29.39 20.81 7.45
N VAL A 51 -28.62 19.91 6.83
CA VAL A 51 -28.36 18.56 7.37
C VAL A 51 -27.48 18.63 8.61
N ARG A 52 -26.43 19.46 8.62
CA ARG A 52 -25.55 19.66 9.77
C ARG A 52 -26.31 20.23 10.96
N ARG A 53 -27.27 21.14 10.73
CA ARG A 53 -28.12 21.70 11.79
C ARG A 53 -29.03 20.64 12.44
N ARG A 54 -29.67 19.80 11.62
CA ARG A 54 -30.57 18.73 12.10
C ARG A 54 -29.83 17.62 12.85
N VAL A 55 -28.59 17.33 12.47
CA VAL A 55 -27.74 16.35 13.18
C VAL A 55 -27.29 16.91 14.53
N ARG A 56 -26.97 18.20 14.62
CA ARG A 56 -26.56 18.85 15.87
C ARG A 56 -27.71 18.93 16.88
N GLU A 57 -28.92 19.28 16.45
CA GLU A 57 -30.11 19.27 17.31
C GLU A 57 -30.45 17.86 17.84
N ARG A 58 -30.17 16.80 17.07
CA ARG A 58 -30.37 15.42 17.54
C ARG A 58 -29.24 14.91 18.44
N ALA A 59 -27.99 15.32 18.19
CA ALA A 59 -26.85 14.90 19.01
C ALA A 59 -26.94 15.45 20.45
N GLU A 60 -27.43 16.68 20.62
CA GLU A 60 -27.64 17.28 21.95
C GLU A 60 -28.73 16.55 22.76
N SER A 61 -29.69 15.89 22.10
CA SER A 61 -30.74 15.10 22.79
C SER A 61 -30.31 13.69 23.21
N ILE A 62 -29.13 13.20 22.77
CA ILE A 62 -28.65 11.83 23.01
C ILE A 62 -27.49 11.79 24.02
N GLY A 63 -26.86 12.94 24.32
CA GLY A 63 -25.67 13.07 25.17
C GLY A 63 -25.83 12.72 26.66
N GLU A 64 -27.02 12.32 27.13
CA GLU A 64 -27.28 12.14 28.57
C GLU A 64 -27.14 10.69 29.10
N ARG A 65 -26.70 9.70 28.29
CA ARG A 65 -26.77 8.28 28.71
C ARG A 65 -25.60 7.33 28.38
N ILE A 66 -24.35 7.80 28.27
CA ILE A 66 -23.20 6.87 28.21
C ILE A 66 -22.04 7.38 29.08
N PRO A 67 -21.62 6.65 30.14
CA PRO A 67 -20.42 7.00 30.90
C PRO A 67 -19.17 6.42 30.18
N THR A 68 -18.29 7.31 29.73
CA THR A 68 -17.03 6.99 29.04
C THR A 68 -15.90 6.83 30.07
N GLN A 69 -15.36 5.62 30.21
CA GLN A 69 -14.13 5.33 30.98
C GLN A 69 -12.84 5.53 30.15
N GLN A 70 -12.87 6.38 29.10
CA GLN A 70 -11.72 6.64 28.22
C GLN A 70 -11.13 8.05 28.37
N ASP A 71 -11.64 8.87 29.29
CA ASP A 71 -11.30 10.29 29.37
C ASP A 71 -10.04 10.61 30.20
N GLU A 72 -9.50 9.68 31.01
CA GLU A 72 -8.32 9.98 31.84
C GLU A 72 -7.00 9.99 31.05
N GLU A 73 -6.74 9.03 30.16
CA GLU A 73 -5.52 9.00 29.32
C GLU A 73 -5.50 10.13 28.28
N VAL A 74 -6.66 10.52 27.76
CA VAL A 74 -6.77 11.59 26.76
C VAL A 74 -6.62 12.96 27.41
N GLN A 75 -7.09 13.13 28.65
CA GLN A 75 -6.90 14.38 29.39
C GLN A 75 -5.44 14.59 29.79
N GLU A 76 -4.70 13.54 30.14
CA GLU A 76 -3.27 13.64 30.47
C GLU A 76 -2.45 14.11 29.25
N ILE A 77 -2.73 13.55 28.06
CA ILE A 77 -2.06 13.94 26.80
C ILE A 77 -2.45 15.37 26.37
N LEU A 78 -3.70 15.79 26.61
CA LEU A 78 -4.17 17.15 26.31
C LEU A 78 -3.64 18.19 27.30
N GLU A 79 -3.42 17.84 28.56
CA GLU A 79 -2.81 18.71 29.57
C GLU A 79 -1.32 18.94 29.32
N GLU A 80 -0.61 17.91 28.87
CA GLU A 80 0.79 18.01 28.49
C GLU A 80 0.97 18.87 27.22
N ALA A 81 0.08 18.75 26.24
CA ALA A 81 0.07 19.58 25.04
C ALA A 81 -0.26 21.06 25.32
N ARG A 82 -1.14 21.33 26.29
CA ARG A 82 -1.53 22.70 26.70
C ARG A 82 -0.42 23.42 27.48
N ASN A 83 0.41 22.69 28.21
CA ASN A 83 1.55 23.25 28.95
C ASN A 83 2.75 23.63 28.07
N HIS A 84 2.76 23.32 26.78
CA HIS A 84 3.86 23.63 25.85
C HIS A 84 3.53 24.71 24.79
N ASP A 85 2.40 25.42 24.94
CA ASP A 85 1.98 26.57 24.11
C ASP A 85 2.12 26.32 22.58
N ILE A 86 1.81 25.09 22.16
CA ILE A 86 1.84 24.69 20.74
C ILE A 86 0.51 25.13 20.12
N LYS A 87 0.53 26.26 19.40
CA LYS A 87 -0.56 26.62 18.49
C LYS A 87 -0.60 25.60 17.34
N LEU A 88 -1.56 24.69 17.39
CA LEU A 88 -1.89 23.78 16.30
C LEU A 88 -2.53 24.58 15.15
N PRO A 89 -1.93 24.65 13.96
CA PRO A 89 -2.59 25.19 12.78
C PRO A 89 -3.65 24.18 12.31
N GLU A 90 -4.90 24.63 12.16
CA GLU A 90 -5.93 23.93 11.38
C GLU A 90 -5.56 24.04 9.89
N ASP A 91 -4.68 23.15 9.41
CA ASP A 91 -4.54 22.91 7.97
C ASP A 91 -4.09 21.47 7.69
N ASP A 92 -4.66 20.87 6.64
CA ASP A 92 -4.63 19.44 6.27
C ASP A 92 -3.26 18.96 5.73
N ALA A 93 -2.16 19.31 6.41
CA ALA A 93 -0.83 18.80 6.11
C ALA A 93 -0.43 17.71 7.14
N PRO A 94 -0.20 16.44 6.72
CA PRO A 94 0.23 15.42 7.65
C PRO A 94 1.62 15.77 8.20
N ILE A 95 1.68 16.03 9.51
CA ILE A 95 2.90 16.33 10.26
C ILE A 95 3.89 15.18 10.07
N ILE A 96 4.92 15.40 9.24
CA ILE A 96 6.05 14.48 9.10
C ILE A 96 6.99 14.75 10.27
N ILE A 97 6.91 13.91 11.31
CA ILE A 97 7.90 13.90 12.38
C ILE A 97 9.23 13.46 11.76
N LYS A 98 10.20 14.39 11.69
CA LYS A 98 11.60 14.13 11.30
C LYS A 98 12.21 13.09 12.25
N ALA A 99 12.02 11.80 11.97
CA ALA A 99 12.87 10.74 12.49
C ALA A 99 14.28 10.97 11.93
N GLY A 100 15.31 10.78 12.76
CA GLY A 100 16.70 11.16 12.47
C GLY A 100 17.16 10.75 11.06
N HIS A 101 18.06 11.55 10.46
CA HIS A 101 18.59 11.30 9.11
C HIS A 101 19.20 9.90 9.01
N PHE A 102 18.40 8.94 8.55
CA PHE A 102 18.88 7.63 8.12
C PHE A 102 19.42 7.77 6.71
N ASP A 103 20.59 7.18 6.47
CA ASP A 103 21.16 7.12 5.13
C ASP A 103 20.23 6.33 4.19
N SER A 104 20.10 6.77 2.94
CA SER A 104 19.22 6.14 1.96
C SER A 104 19.61 4.67 1.73
N ALA A 105 20.90 4.33 1.82
CA ALA A 105 21.37 2.94 1.68
C ALA A 105 20.91 2.05 2.85
N GLU A 106 20.84 2.57 4.07
CA GLU A 106 20.34 1.82 5.23
C GLU A 106 18.86 1.49 5.08
N LYS A 107 18.07 2.48 4.62
CA LYS A 107 16.65 2.31 4.34
C LYS A 107 16.42 1.27 3.24
N GLU A 108 17.17 1.37 2.14
CA GLU A 108 17.10 0.41 1.03
C GLU A 108 17.42 -1.01 1.49
N ASN A 109 18.49 -1.19 2.28
CA ASN A 109 18.87 -2.49 2.81
C ASN A 109 17.80 -3.10 3.74
N ALA A 110 17.16 -2.27 4.57
CA ALA A 110 16.05 -2.73 5.42
C ALA A 110 14.87 -3.22 4.58
N VAL A 111 14.48 -2.46 3.55
CA VAL A 111 13.41 -2.87 2.62
C VAL A 111 13.79 -4.13 1.83
N LEU A 112 15.04 -4.24 1.38
CA LEU A 112 15.54 -5.43 0.67
C LEU A 112 15.48 -6.68 1.57
N LYS A 113 15.94 -6.61 2.82
CA LYS A 113 15.84 -7.72 3.78
C LYS A 113 14.39 -8.14 3.99
N LEU A 114 13.47 -7.17 4.06
CA LEU A 114 12.05 -7.42 4.22
C LEU A 114 11.46 -8.11 2.98
N GLN A 115 11.82 -7.66 1.77
CA GLN A 115 11.43 -8.28 0.50
C GLN A 115 11.95 -9.71 0.37
N LEU A 116 13.21 -9.96 0.73
CA LEU A 116 13.81 -11.29 0.72
C LEU A 116 13.12 -12.22 1.72
N THR A 117 12.80 -11.73 2.91
CA THR A 117 12.12 -12.52 3.94
C THR A 117 10.69 -12.87 3.52
N ALA A 118 9.92 -11.91 3.01
CA ALA A 118 8.56 -12.13 2.52
C ALA A 118 8.54 -13.07 1.28
N SER A 119 9.46 -12.87 0.34
CA SER A 119 9.60 -13.74 -0.83
C SER A 119 10.02 -15.15 -0.41
N GLY A 120 10.94 -15.26 0.54
CA GLY A 120 11.34 -16.53 1.14
C GLY A 120 10.16 -17.29 1.75
N PHE A 121 9.24 -16.60 2.42
CA PHE A 121 8.02 -17.20 2.97
C PHE A 121 7.11 -17.78 1.87
N ILE A 122 6.90 -17.03 0.78
CA ILE A 122 6.11 -17.51 -0.36
C ILE A 122 6.78 -18.71 -1.03
N VAL A 123 8.09 -18.64 -1.29
CA VAL A 123 8.86 -19.76 -1.88
C VAL A 123 8.77 -21.00 -0.99
N LEU A 124 8.97 -20.85 0.32
CA LEU A 124 8.83 -21.94 1.28
C LEU A 124 7.42 -22.55 1.26
N SER A 125 6.38 -21.71 1.16
CA SER A 125 4.97 -22.15 1.05
C SER A 125 4.73 -22.95 -0.24
N ILE A 126 5.31 -22.52 -1.36
CA ILE A 126 5.24 -23.24 -2.64
C ILE A 126 5.94 -24.60 -2.52
N ILE A 127 7.17 -24.63 -2.00
CA ILE A 127 7.94 -25.87 -1.82
C ILE A 127 7.16 -26.88 -0.96
N TYR A 128 6.51 -26.41 0.11
CA TYR A 128 5.64 -27.23 0.94
C TYR A 128 4.42 -27.76 0.19
N VAL A 129 3.71 -26.90 -0.55
CA VAL A 129 2.53 -27.29 -1.36
C VAL A 129 2.86 -28.36 -2.40
N PHE A 130 4.05 -28.32 -2.98
CA PHE A 130 4.54 -29.37 -3.89
C PHE A 130 5.08 -30.62 -3.18
N ASN A 131 4.92 -30.72 -1.86
CA ASN A 131 5.35 -31.85 -1.02
C ASN A 131 6.87 -32.13 -1.06
N PHE A 132 7.70 -31.13 -1.38
CA PHE A 132 9.17 -31.27 -1.33
C PHE A 132 9.72 -31.26 0.09
N ILE A 133 8.97 -30.69 1.04
CA ILE A 133 9.31 -30.65 2.46
C ILE A 133 8.11 -31.10 3.29
N SER A 134 8.38 -31.73 4.45
CA SER A 134 7.34 -32.15 5.38
C SER A 134 6.83 -30.98 6.23
N LEU A 135 5.63 -31.14 6.80
CA LEU A 135 5.04 -30.15 7.71
C LEU A 135 5.95 -29.83 8.91
N ILE A 136 6.67 -30.83 9.42
CA ILE A 136 7.60 -30.71 10.55
C ILE A 136 8.76 -29.76 10.24
N VAL A 137 9.20 -29.72 8.98
CA VAL A 137 10.25 -28.79 8.53
C VAL A 137 9.66 -27.43 8.15
N PHE A 138 8.50 -27.44 7.48
CA PHE A 138 7.83 -26.23 7.03
C PHE A 138 7.44 -25.31 8.19
N MET A 139 6.77 -25.83 9.22
CA MET A 139 6.21 -25.02 10.30
C MET A 139 7.26 -24.19 11.06
N PRO A 140 8.37 -24.77 11.57
CA PRO A 140 9.41 -23.98 12.21
C PRO A 140 10.04 -22.95 11.28
N ALA A 141 10.33 -23.32 10.02
CA ALA A 141 10.93 -22.40 9.05
C ALA A 141 9.99 -21.23 8.71
N ALA A 142 8.69 -21.49 8.54
CA ALA A 142 7.67 -20.48 8.29
C ALA A 142 7.52 -19.52 9.48
N LEU A 143 7.54 -20.05 10.71
CA LEU A 143 7.49 -19.25 11.93
C LEU A 143 8.74 -18.37 12.10
N ILE A 144 9.93 -18.89 11.78
CA ILE A 144 11.18 -18.11 11.81
C ILE A 144 11.12 -16.96 10.80
N LEU A 145 10.70 -17.24 9.57
CA LEU A 145 10.56 -16.20 8.53
C LEU A 145 9.51 -15.16 8.90
N LEU A 146 8.36 -15.60 9.45
CA LEU A 146 7.33 -14.68 9.92
C LEU A 146 7.82 -13.81 11.08
N GLY A 147 8.50 -14.40 12.06
CA GLY A 147 9.10 -13.67 13.18
C GLY A 147 10.15 -12.66 12.72
N LEU A 148 11.00 -13.04 11.77
CA LEU A 148 11.99 -12.13 11.17
C LEU A 148 11.33 -10.98 10.40
N LEU A 149 10.27 -11.28 9.63
CA LEU A 149 9.49 -10.28 8.91
C LEU A 149 8.89 -9.26 9.88
N LEU A 150 8.20 -9.72 10.91
CA LEU A 150 7.60 -8.86 11.93
C LEU A 150 8.66 -8.05 12.68
N TYR A 151 9.80 -8.67 13.00
CA TYR A 151 10.93 -7.99 13.64
C TYR A 151 11.44 -6.82 12.81
N ILE A 152 11.75 -7.04 11.53
CA ILE A 152 12.23 -5.98 10.63
C ILE A 152 11.16 -4.89 10.49
N LEU A 153 9.90 -5.30 10.33
CA LEU A 153 8.79 -4.38 10.10
C LEU A 153 8.57 -3.44 11.29
N TYR A 154 8.36 -3.99 12.49
CA TYR A 154 8.02 -3.18 13.67
C TYR A 154 9.23 -2.48 14.31
N ARG A 155 10.46 -2.99 14.11
CA ARG A 155 11.66 -2.40 14.72
C ARG A 155 12.44 -1.48 13.79
N GLN A 156 12.58 -1.82 12.52
CA GLN A 156 13.37 -1.03 11.56
C GLN A 156 12.47 -0.11 10.74
N ILE A 157 11.50 -0.68 10.03
CA ILE A 157 10.65 0.11 9.11
C ILE A 157 9.79 1.13 9.84
N ARG A 158 9.25 0.80 11.01
CA ARG A 158 8.46 1.76 11.82
C ARG A 158 9.23 3.03 12.17
N VAL A 159 10.54 2.91 12.39
CA VAL A 159 11.41 4.03 12.75
C VAL A 159 11.89 4.78 11.50
N MET A 160 12.22 4.06 10.42
CA MET A 160 12.72 4.64 9.17
C MET A 160 11.63 5.32 8.33
N TYR A 161 10.40 4.82 8.40
CA TYR A 161 9.25 5.26 7.61
C TYR A 161 8.00 5.47 8.49
N PRO A 162 8.02 6.37 9.49
CA PRO A 162 6.91 6.52 10.42
C PRO A 162 5.59 6.90 9.72
N GLY A 163 5.64 7.83 8.76
CA GLY A 163 4.45 8.31 8.03
C GLY A 163 3.88 7.31 7.02
N ASP A 164 4.69 6.36 6.53
CA ASP A 164 4.27 5.35 5.55
C ASP A 164 4.26 3.94 6.14
N PHE A 165 4.46 3.80 7.46
CA PHE A 165 4.59 2.52 8.16
C PHE A 165 3.40 1.60 7.92
N GLU A 166 2.17 2.14 7.94
CA GLU A 166 0.96 1.34 7.70
C GLU A 166 0.94 0.71 6.32
N ALA A 167 1.39 1.44 5.29
CA ALA A 167 1.46 0.93 3.94
C ALA A 167 2.50 -0.20 3.85
N TYR A 168 3.68 -0.02 4.45
CA TYR A 168 4.69 -1.08 4.55
C TYR A 168 4.16 -2.31 5.30
N ARG A 169 3.55 -2.12 6.48
CA ARG A 169 2.92 -3.18 7.29
C ARG A 169 1.97 -4.00 6.44
N ASP A 170 0.97 -3.35 5.87
CA ASP A 170 -0.09 -4.04 5.15
C ASP A 170 0.46 -4.72 3.90
N PHE A 171 1.34 -4.05 3.15
CA PHE A 171 1.95 -4.64 1.95
C PHE A 171 2.64 -5.97 2.26
N PHE A 172 3.56 -6.00 3.22
CA PHE A 172 4.33 -7.22 3.51
C PHE A 172 3.50 -8.29 4.23
N LEU A 173 2.56 -7.92 5.08
CA LEU A 173 1.63 -8.88 5.69
C LEU A 173 0.69 -9.50 4.66
N MET A 174 0.30 -8.77 3.61
CA MET A 174 -0.50 -9.35 2.54
C MET A 174 0.28 -10.40 1.73
N TYR A 175 1.61 -10.28 1.57
CA TYR A 175 2.43 -11.33 0.96
C TYR A 175 2.41 -12.63 1.79
N VAL A 176 2.47 -12.51 3.13
CA VAL A 176 2.28 -13.64 4.03
C VAL A 176 0.89 -14.24 3.87
N ALA A 177 -0.15 -13.39 3.79
CA ALA A 177 -1.52 -13.84 3.57
C ALA A 177 -1.68 -14.62 2.25
N VAL A 178 -1.03 -14.18 1.16
CA VAL A 178 -0.99 -14.95 -0.11
C VAL A 178 -0.40 -16.34 0.11
N GLY A 179 0.73 -16.44 0.82
CA GLY A 179 1.34 -17.74 1.14
C GLY A 179 0.39 -18.67 1.92
N VAL A 180 -0.31 -18.13 2.92
CA VAL A 180 -1.32 -18.86 3.69
C VAL A 180 -2.49 -19.30 2.81
N VAL A 181 -3.01 -18.42 1.95
CA VAL A 181 -4.10 -18.75 1.02
C VAL A 181 -3.70 -19.89 0.09
N ILE A 182 -2.48 -19.87 -0.44
CA ILE A 182 -1.95 -20.94 -1.31
C ILE A 182 -1.98 -22.30 -0.58
N ILE A 183 -1.56 -22.33 0.68
CA ILE A 183 -1.56 -23.55 1.50
C ILE A 183 -2.99 -24.02 1.77
N LEU A 184 -3.89 -23.12 2.17
CA LEU A 184 -5.28 -23.45 2.47
C LEU A 184 -6.02 -23.99 1.25
N VAL A 185 -5.81 -23.38 0.08
CA VAL A 185 -6.40 -23.85 -1.19
C VAL A 185 -5.85 -25.23 -1.52
N SER A 186 -4.52 -25.41 -1.47
CA SER A 186 -3.90 -26.69 -1.81
C SER A 186 -4.30 -27.83 -0.87
N GLY A 187 -4.52 -27.54 0.42
CA GLY A 187 -4.93 -28.52 1.41
C GLY A 187 -6.42 -28.87 1.36
N ASN A 188 -7.22 -28.15 0.57
CA ASN A 188 -8.67 -28.33 0.51
C ASN A 188 -9.10 -28.95 -0.83
N SER A 189 -9.57 -30.20 -0.77
CA SER A 189 -10.00 -30.96 -1.94
C SER A 189 -11.21 -30.32 -2.66
N ALA A 190 -12.11 -29.66 -1.93
CA ALA A 190 -13.25 -28.97 -2.53
C ALA A 190 -12.81 -27.74 -3.35
N LEU A 191 -11.77 -27.02 -2.90
CA LEU A 191 -11.24 -25.85 -3.62
C LEU A 191 -10.38 -26.26 -4.81
N THR A 192 -9.54 -27.28 -4.67
CA THR A 192 -8.71 -27.79 -5.78
C THR A 192 -9.55 -28.43 -6.90
N MET A 193 -10.73 -28.96 -6.58
CA MET A 193 -11.70 -29.49 -7.56
C MET A 193 -12.80 -28.50 -7.97
N ALA A 194 -12.77 -27.24 -7.49
CA ALA A 194 -13.82 -26.25 -7.78
C ALA A 194 -13.88 -25.83 -9.26
N PHE A 195 -12.76 -25.96 -9.98
CA PHE A 195 -12.68 -25.66 -11.40
C PHE A 195 -12.79 -26.93 -12.25
N PRO A 196 -13.26 -26.83 -13.51
CA PRO A 196 -13.40 -27.98 -14.42
C PRO A 196 -12.06 -28.64 -14.81
N PHE A 197 -10.93 -28.18 -14.25
CA PHE A 197 -9.59 -28.74 -14.42
C PHE A 197 -9.30 -29.89 -13.45
N VAL A 198 -10.25 -30.80 -13.23
CA VAL A 198 -10.13 -31.94 -12.30
C VAL A 198 -8.86 -32.77 -12.56
N PHE A 199 -8.38 -32.81 -13.81
CA PHE A 199 -7.15 -33.51 -14.21
C PHE A 199 -5.85 -32.81 -13.79
N PHE A 200 -5.88 -31.55 -13.38
CA PHE A 200 -4.69 -30.77 -13.01
C PHE A 200 -4.93 -29.94 -11.73
N PRO A 201 -4.99 -30.55 -10.54
CA PRO A 201 -5.19 -29.83 -9.27
C PRO A 201 -4.16 -28.72 -9.02
N ALA A 202 -2.92 -28.92 -9.45
CA ALA A 202 -1.86 -27.90 -9.35
C ALA A 202 -2.17 -26.64 -10.19
N LEU A 203 -2.89 -26.77 -11.30
CA LEU A 203 -3.34 -25.64 -12.12
C LEU A 203 -4.37 -24.82 -11.34
N THR A 204 -5.31 -25.47 -10.65
CA THR A 204 -6.28 -24.78 -9.78
C THR A 204 -5.59 -23.98 -8.68
N THR A 205 -4.61 -24.57 -7.99
CA THR A 205 -3.82 -23.87 -6.97
C THR A 205 -3.08 -22.66 -7.54
N LEU A 206 -2.49 -22.80 -8.73
CA LEU A 206 -1.84 -21.68 -9.43
C LEU A 206 -2.83 -20.55 -9.77
N LEU A 207 -4.04 -20.89 -10.22
CA LEU A 207 -5.08 -19.90 -10.51
C LEU A 207 -5.50 -19.11 -9.28
N PHE A 208 -5.73 -19.79 -8.16
CA PHE A 208 -6.01 -19.13 -6.88
C PHE A 208 -4.84 -18.27 -6.41
N ALA A 209 -3.60 -18.72 -6.60
CA ALA A 209 -2.42 -17.92 -6.27
C ALA A 209 -2.37 -16.61 -7.07
N VAL A 210 -2.55 -16.69 -8.40
CA VAL A 210 -2.58 -15.50 -9.27
C VAL A 210 -3.72 -14.57 -8.90
N LEU A 211 -4.92 -15.12 -8.63
CA LEU A 211 -6.07 -14.34 -8.20
C LEU A 211 -5.83 -13.67 -6.85
N ALA A 212 -5.25 -14.38 -5.88
CA ALA A 212 -4.92 -13.85 -4.57
C ALA A 212 -3.93 -12.68 -4.67
N VAL A 213 -2.88 -12.81 -5.48
CA VAL A 213 -1.93 -11.72 -5.74
C VAL A 213 -2.63 -10.52 -6.37
N ALA A 214 -3.51 -10.74 -7.36
CA ALA A 214 -4.25 -9.66 -8.00
C ALA A 214 -5.19 -8.93 -7.02
N VAL A 215 -5.90 -9.68 -6.17
CA VAL A 215 -6.80 -9.13 -5.13
C VAL A 215 -6.02 -8.33 -4.10
N VAL A 216 -4.94 -8.89 -3.56
CA VAL A 216 -4.05 -8.21 -2.60
C VAL A 216 -3.48 -6.92 -3.19
N PHE A 217 -2.99 -6.98 -4.44
CA PHE A 217 -2.49 -5.81 -5.13
C PHE A 217 -3.58 -4.74 -5.28
N LEU A 218 -4.80 -5.13 -5.63
CA LEU A 218 -5.91 -4.19 -5.74
C LEU A 218 -6.26 -3.55 -4.39
N ILE A 219 -6.36 -4.35 -3.32
CA ILE A 219 -6.65 -3.87 -1.97
C ILE A 219 -5.61 -2.82 -1.56
N PHE A 220 -4.32 -3.15 -1.75
CA PHE A 220 -3.24 -2.21 -1.48
C PHE A 220 -3.40 -0.91 -2.28
N ARG A 221 -3.67 -1.03 -3.58
CA ARG A 221 -3.80 0.12 -4.47
C ARG A 221 -4.98 1.02 -4.10
N ILE A 222 -6.12 0.46 -3.72
CA ILE A 222 -7.30 1.23 -3.31
C ILE A 222 -7.03 1.98 -2.01
N ARG A 223 -6.34 1.34 -1.06
CA ARG A 223 -6.16 1.87 0.29
C ARG A 223 -5.05 2.90 0.39
N TYR A 224 -3.94 2.72 -0.34
CA TYR A 224 -2.70 3.43 -0.04
C TYR A 224 -2.17 4.35 -1.13
N VAL A 225 -2.70 4.28 -2.36
CA VAL A 225 -2.14 5.04 -3.49
C VAL A 225 -2.31 6.54 -3.35
N ARG A 226 -1.23 7.26 -3.62
CA ARG A 226 -1.20 8.72 -3.77
C ARG A 226 -0.50 9.12 -5.08
N ASP A 227 -0.76 10.35 -5.49
CA ASP A 227 -0.24 11.01 -6.70
C ASP A 227 0.90 12.01 -6.40
N TYR A 228 1.48 11.94 -5.20
CA TYR A 228 2.63 12.73 -4.79
C TYR A 228 3.64 11.87 -4.02
N THR A 229 4.89 12.33 -3.97
CA THR A 229 5.96 11.77 -3.14
C THR A 229 6.76 12.90 -2.50
N PHE A 230 7.69 12.56 -1.60
CA PHE A 230 8.62 13.51 -1.00
C PHE A 230 10.05 13.18 -1.42
N GLY A 231 10.89 14.20 -1.48
CA GLY A 231 12.31 14.05 -1.76
C GLY A 231 13.13 15.20 -1.20
N GLU A 232 14.44 15.02 -1.19
CA GLU A 232 15.41 16.00 -0.72
C GLU A 232 16.16 16.61 -1.91
N VAL A 233 16.26 17.93 -1.94
CA VAL A 233 16.96 18.65 -3.01
C VAL A 233 18.48 18.47 -2.84
N ILE A 234 19.14 17.88 -3.83
CA ILE A 234 20.61 17.71 -3.85
C ILE A 234 21.26 18.89 -4.58
N GLU A 235 20.67 19.32 -5.69
CA GLU A 235 21.24 20.38 -6.53
C GLU A 235 20.11 21.24 -7.11
N THR A 236 20.32 22.55 -7.07
CA THR A 236 19.34 23.57 -7.49
C THR A 236 19.80 24.21 -8.80
N GLY A 237 18.97 24.12 -9.84
CA GLY A 237 19.13 24.89 -11.08
C GLY A 237 18.08 25.98 -11.21
N GLU A 238 18.20 26.85 -12.23
CA GLU A 238 17.30 28.01 -12.41
C GLU A 238 15.82 27.61 -12.61
N ASN A 239 15.55 26.52 -13.35
CA ASN A 239 14.18 26.08 -13.67
C ASN A 239 13.90 24.61 -13.30
N THR A 240 14.95 23.84 -13.03
CA THR A 240 14.89 22.42 -12.68
C THR A 240 15.84 22.13 -11.54
N SER A 241 15.47 21.21 -10.65
CA SER A 241 16.30 20.76 -9.54
C SER A 241 16.48 19.25 -9.55
N TYR A 242 17.63 18.80 -9.05
CA TYR A 242 17.90 17.39 -8.81
C TYR A 242 17.41 17.04 -7.41
N VAL A 243 16.43 16.16 -7.35
CA VAL A 243 15.80 15.75 -6.10
C VAL A 243 15.99 14.25 -5.90
N ARG A 244 16.60 13.89 -4.78
CA ARG A 244 16.70 12.50 -4.34
C ARG A 244 15.41 12.08 -3.69
N VAL A 245 14.85 10.99 -4.19
CA VAL A 245 13.62 10.41 -3.69
C VAL A 245 13.95 9.03 -3.14
N ASP A 246 13.58 8.79 -1.89
CA ASP A 246 13.63 7.44 -1.31
C ASP A 246 12.51 6.58 -1.89
N TYR A 247 12.58 5.25 -1.72
CA TYR A 247 11.51 4.36 -2.17
C TYR A 247 10.18 4.70 -1.49
N ASP A 248 9.18 5.09 -2.30
CA ASP A 248 7.82 5.35 -1.85
C ASP A 248 6.87 4.29 -2.43
N ILE A 249 6.44 3.39 -1.55
CA ILE A 249 5.56 2.28 -1.88
C ILE A 249 4.14 2.74 -2.28
N ARG A 250 3.70 3.91 -1.80
CA ARG A 250 2.34 4.43 -2.02
C ARG A 250 2.21 5.12 -3.37
N SER A 251 3.24 5.87 -3.76
CA SER A 251 3.33 6.50 -5.08
C SER A 251 3.99 5.61 -6.12
N ASN A 252 4.54 4.45 -5.73
CA ASN A 252 5.28 3.52 -6.59
C ASN A 252 6.46 4.20 -7.30
N VAL A 253 7.12 5.12 -6.60
CA VAL A 253 8.33 5.81 -7.08
C VAL A 253 9.55 5.03 -6.61
N LYS A 254 10.45 4.73 -7.53
CA LYS A 254 11.69 4.00 -7.24
C LYS A 254 12.73 4.94 -6.62
N PRO A 255 13.61 4.44 -5.75
CA PRO A 255 14.68 5.25 -5.22
C PRO A 255 15.62 5.67 -6.37
N ASP A 256 15.75 6.96 -6.60
CA ASP A 256 16.65 7.54 -7.61
C ASP A 256 16.80 9.06 -7.39
N VAL A 257 17.72 9.67 -8.14
CA VAL A 257 17.78 11.13 -8.30
C VAL A 257 17.01 11.52 -9.55
N TYR A 258 15.98 12.33 -9.37
CA TYR A 258 15.11 12.79 -10.45
C TYR A 258 15.35 14.26 -10.74
N ILE A 259 15.34 14.60 -12.04
CA ILE A 259 15.28 15.98 -12.50
C ILE A 259 13.81 16.39 -12.53
N VAL A 260 13.46 17.39 -11.72
CA VAL A 260 12.08 17.88 -11.58
C VAL A 260 12.00 19.37 -11.84
N GLU A 261 10.88 19.83 -12.36
CA GLU A 261 10.61 21.26 -12.56
C GLU A 261 10.37 21.95 -11.21
N ASN A 262 10.95 23.14 -11.02
CA ASN A 262 10.82 23.88 -9.76
C ASN A 262 9.40 24.43 -9.54
N GLY A 263 8.57 24.50 -10.58
CA GLY A 263 7.18 24.94 -10.48
C GLY A 263 7.00 26.38 -9.96
N GLY A 264 8.05 27.21 -10.05
CA GLY A 264 8.08 28.58 -9.52
C GLY A 264 8.43 28.69 -8.04
N PHE A 265 8.83 27.59 -7.38
CA PHE A 265 9.32 27.61 -6.00
C PHE A 265 10.84 27.89 -5.95
N ASP A 266 11.25 28.74 -5.02
CA ASP A 266 12.66 28.95 -4.67
C ASP A 266 13.08 27.85 -3.68
N VAL A 267 13.88 26.91 -4.15
CA VAL A 267 14.32 25.72 -3.39
C VAL A 267 15.81 25.80 -3.14
N LYS A 268 16.23 25.40 -1.93
CA LYS A 268 17.63 25.32 -1.52
C LYS A 268 18.07 23.87 -1.40
N VAL A 269 19.37 23.66 -1.53
CA VAL A 269 20.00 22.36 -1.28
C VAL A 269 19.72 21.94 0.16
N GLY A 270 19.20 20.74 0.35
CA GLY A 270 18.77 20.18 1.64
C GLY A 270 17.29 20.36 1.97
N ASP A 271 16.53 21.14 1.18
CA ASP A 271 15.09 21.28 1.40
C ASP A 271 14.34 19.97 1.13
N THR A 272 13.31 19.71 1.92
CA THR A 272 12.37 18.62 1.66
C THR A 272 11.22 19.15 0.81
N VAL A 273 11.00 18.54 -0.34
CA VAL A 273 10.02 19.00 -1.33
C VAL A 273 8.97 17.95 -1.61
N LYS A 274 7.72 18.42 -1.80
CA LYS A 274 6.61 17.60 -2.25
C LYS A 274 6.58 17.57 -3.77
N LEU A 275 6.71 16.39 -4.35
CA LEU A 275 6.76 16.19 -5.80
C LEU A 275 5.44 15.62 -6.31
N ALA A 276 4.90 16.23 -7.37
CA ALA A 276 3.87 15.62 -8.17
C ALA A 276 4.43 14.43 -8.95
N VAL A 277 3.69 13.34 -8.94
CA VAL A 277 4.11 12.09 -9.57
C VAL A 277 3.24 11.84 -10.79
N GLU A 278 3.84 11.89 -11.97
CA GLU A 278 3.21 11.43 -13.20
C GLU A 278 3.48 9.95 -13.41
N GLY A 279 2.40 9.18 -13.42
CA GLY A 279 2.47 7.76 -13.70
C GLY A 279 1.10 7.19 -13.93
N SER A 280 1.03 6.28 -14.91
CA SER A 280 -0.16 5.46 -15.08
C SER A 280 -0.35 4.58 -13.84
N VAL A 281 -1.60 4.33 -13.47
CA VAL A 281 -1.97 3.36 -12.42
C VAL A 281 -1.34 1.97 -12.68
N MET A 282 -0.89 1.71 -13.92
CA MET A 282 -0.23 0.49 -14.39
C MET A 282 1.24 0.65 -14.81
N SER A 283 1.96 1.69 -14.40
CA SER A 283 3.37 1.82 -14.76
C SER A 283 4.21 0.67 -14.19
N MET A 284 4.55 -0.34 -15.03
CA MET A 284 5.47 -1.42 -14.66
C MET A 284 6.90 -0.90 -14.40
N ARG A 285 7.21 0.32 -14.85
CA ARG A 285 8.53 0.94 -14.67
C ARG A 285 8.65 1.76 -13.37
N GLY A 286 7.57 1.91 -12.60
CA GLY A 286 7.47 2.86 -11.50
C GLY A 286 6.96 4.22 -11.99
N ASN A 287 6.39 5.00 -11.10
CA ASN A 287 5.95 6.35 -11.42
C ASN A 287 7.13 7.33 -11.36
N ARG A 288 7.03 8.45 -12.08
CA ARG A 288 8.11 9.45 -12.16
C ARG A 288 7.67 10.75 -11.50
N PRO A 289 8.44 11.28 -10.54
CA PRO A 289 8.32 12.65 -10.10
C PRO A 289 8.58 13.60 -11.28
N VAL A 290 7.75 14.63 -11.43
CA VAL A 290 7.87 15.59 -12.55
C VAL A 290 8.05 17.03 -12.10
N ARG A 291 7.40 17.44 -11.01
CA ARG A 291 7.35 18.84 -10.60
C ARG A 291 7.24 19.01 -9.09
N ILE A 292 7.90 20.03 -8.55
CA ILE A 292 7.74 20.47 -7.17
C ILE A 292 6.40 21.19 -7.01
N THR A 293 5.64 20.79 -6.00
CA THR A 293 4.30 21.33 -5.68
C THR A 293 4.22 21.96 -4.30
N GLY A 294 5.27 21.83 -3.50
CA GLY A 294 5.40 22.45 -2.19
C GLY A 294 6.81 22.25 -1.65
N VAL A 295 7.25 23.19 -0.80
CA VAL A 295 8.56 23.20 -0.15
C VAL A 295 8.33 23.27 1.34
N GLU A 296 8.89 22.32 2.08
CA GLU A 296 9.05 22.43 3.53
C GLU A 296 10.51 22.86 3.77
N GLY A 297 10.70 24.16 3.97
CA GLY A 297 12.00 24.73 4.28
C GLY A 297 12.50 24.24 5.64
N THR A 298 13.81 24.07 5.75
CA THR A 298 14.50 23.94 7.05
C THR A 298 14.52 25.24 7.83
#